data_AF-A0A1I6R5S4-F1
#
_entry.id   AF-A0A1I6R5S4-F1
#
_cell.length_a   1.000
_cell.length_b   1.000
_cell.length_c   1.000
_cell.angle_alpha   90.00
_cell.angle_beta   90.00
_cell.angle_gamma   90.00
#
_symmetry.space_group_name_H-M   'P 1'
#
loop_
_entity.id
_entity.type
_entity.pdbx_description
1 polymer ?
#
loop_
_entity_poly.entity_id
_entity_poly.type
_entity_poly.pdbx_seq_one_letter_code
_entity_poly.pdbx_strand_id
1 'polypeptide(L)' 'MDVMCPICDTVESINNDSPLAKKLRNRRKHLYLCQTCHDRIEKNTLKRQATGRFNLYEEKKEEDPYLS' A
#
# COMPACT_ATOMS: atom_id res chain seq x y z
N MET A 1 5.91 3.89 17.52
CA MET A 1 4.53 3.40 17.31
C MET A 1 4.65 1.99 16.83
N ASP A 2 4.02 1.05 17.52
CA ASP A 2 3.99 -0.32 17.05
C ASP A 2 2.91 -0.46 15.99
N VAL A 3 3.27 -1.11 14.89
CA VAL A 3 2.42 -1.32 13.72
C VAL A 3 2.46 -2.78 13.35
N MET A 4 1.31 -3.30 12.92
CA MET A 4 1.17 -4.70 12.54
C MET A 4 0.91 -4.80 11.04
N CYS A 5 1.63 -5.71 10.37
CA CYS A 5 1.33 -6.04 8.97
C CYS A 5 0.10 -6.94 8.89
N PRO A 6 -0.97 -6.57 8.16
CA PRO A 6 -2.22 -7.35 8.11
C PRO A 6 -2.13 -8.63 7.26
N ILE A 7 -0.94 -8.95 6.72
CA ILE A 7 -0.74 -10.09 5.82
C ILE A 7 0.03 -11.22 6.52
N CYS A 8 0.94 -10.87 7.43
CA CYS A 8 1.80 -11.84 8.11
C CYS A 8 1.88 -11.59 9.63
N ASP A 9 1.08 -10.67 10.14
CA ASP A 9 0.94 -10.30 11.56
C ASP A 9 2.25 -9.89 12.27
N THR A 10 3.30 -9.63 11.49
CA THR A 10 4.57 -9.14 12.05
C THR A 10 4.35 -7.75 12.63
N VAL A 11 4.82 -7.56 13.87
CA VAL A 11 4.80 -6.29 14.57
C VAL A 11 6.17 -5.63 14.44
N GLU A 12 6.18 -4.41 13.92
CA GLU A 12 7.38 -3.58 13.79
C GLU A 12 7.19 -2.26 14.54
N SER A 13 8.28 -1.66 15.00
CA SER A 13 8.23 -0.34 15.62
C SER A 13 8.70 0.73 14.64
N ILE A 14 7.87 1.74 14.42
CA ILE A 14 8.20 2.90 13.60
C ILE A 14 8.33 4.16 14.44
N ASN A 15 9.13 5.13 13.98
CA ASN A 15 9.27 6.42 14.66
C ASN A 15 7.91 7.15 14.71
N ASN A 16 7.49 7.53 15.92
CA ASN A 16 6.23 8.24 16.19
C ASN A 16 6.09 9.55 15.41
N ASP A 17 7.20 10.27 15.21
CA ASP A 17 7.24 11.59 14.59
C ASP A 17 7.46 11.51 13.06
N SER A 18 7.50 10.29 12.51
CA SER A 18 7.63 10.11 11.06
C SER A 18 6.34 10.52 10.32
N PRO A 19 6.47 11.00 9.07
CA PRO A 19 5.31 11.23 8.20
C PRO A 19 4.47 9.97 7.99
N LEU A 20 5.09 8.78 7.98
CA LEU A 20 4.40 7.50 7.89
C LEU A 20 3.49 7.29 9.11
N ALA A 21 4.01 7.46 10.31
CA ALA A 21 3.22 7.31 11.53
C ALA A 21 2.06 8.32 11.59
N LYS A 22 2.29 9.57 11.16
CA LYS A 22 1.22 10.57 11.01
C LYS A 22 0.14 10.12 10.02
N LYS A 23 0.51 9.59 8.85
CA LYS A 23 -0.44 9.09 7.84
C LYS A 23 -1.31 7.95 8.37
N LEU A 24 -0.70 6.99 9.08
CA LEU A 24 -1.40 5.83 9.64
C LEU A 24 -2.42 6.25 10.73
N ARG A 25 -2.05 7.19 11.60
CA ARG A 25 -2.97 7.72 12.63
C ARG A 25 -4.13 8.51 12.04
N ASN A 26 -3.86 9.35 11.03
CA ASN A 26 -4.83 10.30 10.51
C ASN A 26 -5.83 9.67 9.51
N ARG A 27 -5.55 8.48 8.98
CA ARG A 27 -6.43 7.82 8.00
C ARG A 27 -6.53 6.32 8.25
N ARG A 28 -7.72 5.88 8.68
CA ARG A 28 -8.03 4.45 8.91
C ARG A 28 -7.82 3.55 7.69
N LYS A 29 -7.84 4.11 6.48
CA LYS A 29 -7.60 3.34 5.24
C LYS A 29 -6.13 3.08 4.94
N HIS A 30 -5.20 3.76 5.61
CA HIS A 30 -3.77 3.50 5.42
C HIS A 30 -3.37 2.35 6.33
N LEU A 31 -3.12 1.20 5.72
CA LEU A 31 -2.57 0.03 6.39
C LEU A 31 -1.05 0.04 6.28
N TYR A 32 -0.38 -0.48 7.30
CA TYR A 32 1.06 -0.68 7.28
C TYR A 32 1.37 -2.06 6.67
N LEU A 33 2.28 -2.12 5.71
CA LEU A 33 2.88 -3.37 5.24
C LEU A 33 4.34 -3.42 5.69
N CYS A 34 4.76 -4.55 6.24
CA CYS A 34 6.18 -4.82 6.45
C CYS A 34 6.89 -4.94 5.10
N GLN A 35 8.19 -4.64 5.09
CA GLN A 35 8.98 -4.63 3.85
C GLN A 35 8.97 -5.99 3.15
N THR A 36 8.99 -7.08 3.92
CA THR A 36 8.98 -8.44 3.37
C THR A 36 7.70 -8.74 2.59
N CYS A 37 6.54 -8.32 3.10
CA CYS A 37 5.27 -8.50 2.40
C CYS A 37 5.14 -7.58 1.20
N HIS A 38 5.65 -6.35 1.30
CA HIS A 38 5.71 -5.41 0.18
C HIS A 38 6.48 -6.01 -1.00
N ASP A 39 7.72 -6.44 -0.76
CA ASP A 39 8.59 -7.02 -1.79
C ASP A 39 8.03 -8.33 -2.36
N ARG A 40 7.37 -9.14 -1.50
CA ARG A 40 6.72 -10.39 -1.94
C ARG A 40 5.57 -10.10 -2.91
N ILE A 41 4.75 -9.10 -2.63
CA ILE A 41 3.64 -8.71 -3.51
C ILE A 41 4.21 -8.14 -4.81
N GLU A 42 5.18 -7.24 -4.72
CA GLU A 42 5.84 -6.63 -5.89
C GLU A 42 6.38 -7.70 -6.86
N LYS A 43 7.18 -8.65 -6.36
CA LYS A 43 7.73 -9.74 -7.17
C LYS A 43 6.64 -10.57 -7.86
N ASN A 44 5.55 -10.88 -7.15
CA ASN A 44 4.45 -11.66 -7.71
C ASN A 44 3.63 -10.87 -8.73
N THR A 45 3.42 -9.57 -8.51
CA THR A 45 2.75 -8.67 -9.44
C THR A 45 3.56 -8.55 -10.74
N LEU A 46 4.88 -8.32 -10.65
CA LEU A 46 5.75 -8.26 -11.82
C LEU A 46 5.74 -9.57 -12.62
N LYS A 47 5.77 -10.73 -11.93
CA LYS A 47 5.64 -12.05 -12.58
C LYS A 47 4.32 -12.18 -13.33
N ARG A 48 3.20 -11.74 -12.75
CA ARG A 48 1.88 -11.77 -13.40
C ARG A 48 1.83 -10.81 -14.58
N GLN A 49 2.39 -9.61 -14.44
CA GLN A 49 2.47 -8.62 -15.51
C GLN A 49 3.24 -9.18 -16.72
N ALA A 50 4.35 -9.88 -16.49
CA ALA A 50 5.14 -10.52 -17.54
C ALA A 50 4.38 -11.59 -18.34
N THR A 51 3.26 -12.13 -17.83
CA THR A 51 2.43 -13.10 -18.57
C THR A 51 1.61 -12.49 -19.71
N GLY A 52 1.49 -11.16 -19.77
CA GLY A 52 0.66 -10.47 -20.75
C GLY A 52 -0.86 -10.60 -20.52
N ARG A 53 -1.31 -11.30 -19.47
CA ARG A 53 -2.73 -11.46 -19.08
C ARG A 53 -3.11 -10.62 -17.86
N PHE A 54 -2.32 -9.62 -17.52
CA PHE A 54 -2.54 -8.76 -16.37
C PHE A 54 -3.36 -7.54 -16.77
N ASN A 55 -4.59 -7.48 -16.25
CA ASN A 55 -5.50 -6.35 -16.49
C ASN A 55 -5.58 -5.49 -15.23
N LEU A 56 -5.42 -4.18 -15.39
CA LEU A 56 -5.75 -3.21 -14.37
C LEU A 56 -7.21 -2.80 -14.53
N TYR A 57 -8.01 -3.04 -13.49
CA TYR A 57 -9.40 -2.59 -13.44
C TYR A 57 -9.42 -1.21 -12.77
N GLU A 58 -9.14 -0.18 -13.55
CA GLU A 58 -9.24 1.21 -13.09
C GLU A 58 -10.68 1.69 -13.19
N GLU A 59 -11.19 2.31 -12.14
CA GLU A 59 -12.43 3.07 -12.21
C GLU A 59 -12.23 4.25 -13.17
N LYS A 60 -13.19 4.45 -14.09
CA LYS A 60 -13.21 5.67 -14.91
C LYS A 60 -13.35 6.86 -13.97
N LYS A 61 -12.28 7.63 -13.80
CA LYS A 61 -12.34 8.90 -13.08
C LYS A 61 -13.17 9.85 -13.95
N GLU A 62 -14.26 10.36 -13.42
CA GLU A 62 -14.84 11.58 -13.97
C GLU A 62 -13.79 12.68 -13.83
N GLU A 63 -13.53 13.42 -14.92
CA GLU A 63 -12.69 14.61 -14.86
C GLU A 63 -13.40 15.61 -13.95
N ASP A 64 -12.82 15.88 -12.78
CA ASP A 64 -13.31 16.94 -11.90
C ASP A 64 -13.09 18.27 -12.64
N PRO A 65 -14.15 19.01 -13.00
CA PRO A 65 -14.05 20.24 -13.80
C PRO A 65 -13.16 21.33 -13.17
N TYR A 66 -12.80 21.18 -11.89
CA TYR A 66 -12.03 22.14 -11.11
C TYR A 66 -10.59 21.70 -10.81
N LEU A 67 -10.19 20.48 -11.17
CA LEU A 67 -8.82 19.99 -11.07
C LEU A 67 -8.17 20.03 -12.46
N SER A 68 -7.61 21.19 -12.79
CA SER A 68 -6.76 21.44 -13.97
C SER A 68 -5.35 20.87 -13.78
#